data_AF-A0A3L7X7N8-F1
#
_entry.id   AF-A0A3L7X7N8-F1
#
_cell.length_a   1.000
_cell.length_b   1.000
_cell.length_c   1.000
_cell.angle_alpha   90.00
_cell.angle_beta   90.00
_cell.angle_gamma   90.00
#
_symmetry.space_group_name_H-M   'P 1'
#
loop_
_entity.id
_entity.type
_entity.pdbx_description
1 polymer ?
#
loop_
_entity_poly.entity_id
_entity_poly.type
_entity_poly.pdbx_seq_one_letter_code
_entity_poly.pdbx_strand_id
1 'polypeptide(L)'
;SDMQPLPVVAVRVLEIADGQQFSAHELSQAIAADQALTAKVLRLSNSAYYGFPRRITTVRDAVVLLGFRAVRSATFASCVIDTVPGGKVLDPMEAWRYSMVVGLLAEVLARASKRHQDEAFTAGILHNIGRLALDQHRPTKLAEAKRIAE
;
A
#
# COMPACT_ATOMS: atom_id res chain seq x y z
N SER A 1 -21.30 11.53 -4.13
CA SER A 1 -20.80 10.19 -3.78
C SER A 1 -19.32 10.23 -4.10
N ASP A 2 -18.50 10.79 -3.21
CA ASP A 2 -17.22 11.34 -3.65
C ASP A 2 -16.08 10.55 -3.02
N MET A 3 -15.92 9.30 -3.47
CA MET A 3 -14.60 8.68 -3.46
C MET A 3 -13.73 9.53 -4.37
N GLN A 4 -12.60 10.02 -3.86
CA GLN A 4 -11.70 10.80 -4.69
C GLN A 4 -11.14 9.88 -5.79
N PRO A 5 -11.02 10.37 -7.03
CA PRO A 5 -10.43 9.59 -8.09
C PRO A 5 -9.01 9.16 -7.69
N LEU A 6 -8.63 7.95 -8.09
CA LEU A 6 -7.29 7.42 -7.87
C LEU A 6 -6.24 8.42 -8.38
N PRO A 7 -5.25 8.82 -7.56
CA PRO A 7 -4.16 9.66 -8.01
C PRO A 7 -3.51 9.10 -9.27
N VAL A 8 -3.01 9.96 -10.16
CA VAL A 8 -2.35 9.54 -11.42
C VAL A 8 -1.22 8.53 -11.17
N VAL A 9 -0.51 8.65 -10.06
CA VAL A 9 0.53 7.70 -9.64
C VAL A 9 -0.05 6.31 -9.30
N ALA A 10 -1.26 6.24 -8.76
CA ALA A 10 -1.97 5.00 -8.45
C ALA A 10 -2.43 4.27 -9.72
N VAL A 11 -3.04 5.03 -10.64
CA VAL A 11 -3.49 4.52 -11.94
C VAL A 11 -2.30 4.01 -12.73
N ARG A 12 -1.21 4.79 -12.78
CA ARG A 12 0.04 4.36 -13.39
C ARG A 12 0.55 3.08 -12.76
N VAL A 13 0.62 2.98 -11.43
CA VAL A 13 1.07 1.77 -10.73
C VAL A 13 0.20 0.53 -11.03
N LEU A 14 -1.11 0.72 -11.24
CA LEU A 14 -2.01 -0.34 -11.68
C LEU A 14 -1.71 -0.80 -13.11
N GLU A 15 -1.42 0.11 -14.03
CA GLU A 15 -1.04 -0.23 -15.42
C GLU A 15 0.25 -1.09 -15.46
N ILE A 16 1.17 -0.87 -14.52
CA ILE A 16 2.39 -1.69 -14.35
C ILE A 16 2.06 -3.13 -13.95
N ALA A 17 1.01 -3.33 -13.16
CA ALA A 17 0.58 -4.67 -12.77
C ALA A 17 -0.01 -5.44 -13.95
N ASP A 18 -0.51 -4.73 -14.97
CA ASP A 18 -1.16 -5.28 -16.17
C ASP A 18 -0.17 -5.57 -17.33
N GLY A 19 1.13 -5.63 -17.02
CA GLY A 19 2.17 -6.06 -17.97
C GLY A 19 2.80 -4.94 -18.81
N GLN A 20 2.40 -3.68 -18.63
CA GLN A 20 3.12 -2.53 -19.20
C GLN A 20 4.46 -2.35 -18.48
N GLN A 21 5.55 -2.32 -19.25
CA GLN A 21 6.92 -2.19 -18.74
C GLN A 21 7.14 -0.79 -18.16
N PHE A 22 7.00 -0.63 -16.85
CA PHE A 22 7.51 0.55 -16.15
C PHE A 22 8.93 0.29 -15.70
N SER A 23 9.82 1.24 -15.95
CA SER A 23 11.18 1.15 -15.44
C SER A 23 11.22 1.49 -13.94
N ALA A 24 12.19 0.90 -13.24
CA ALA A 24 12.55 1.28 -11.87
C ALA A 24 12.84 2.79 -11.73
N HIS A 25 13.30 3.43 -12.80
CA HIS A 25 13.58 4.86 -12.85
C HIS A 25 12.29 5.69 -12.79
N GLU A 26 11.32 5.37 -13.64
CA GLU A 26 10.04 6.10 -13.72
C GLU A 26 9.24 5.97 -12.42
N LEU A 27 9.22 4.77 -11.83
CA LEU A 27 8.58 4.55 -10.53
C LEU A 27 9.25 5.38 -9.43
N SER A 28 10.59 5.39 -9.40
CA SER A 28 11.33 6.18 -8.42
C SER A 28 11.07 7.68 -8.56
N GLN A 29 10.95 8.20 -9.78
CA GLN A 29 10.64 9.62 -10.03
C GLN A 29 9.21 9.96 -9.60
N ALA A 30 8.25 9.12 -9.95
CA ALA A 30 6.84 9.34 -9.61
C ALA A 30 6.63 9.37 -8.08
N ILE A 31 7.27 8.46 -7.34
CA ILE A 31 7.21 8.44 -5.88
C ILE A 31 7.95 9.65 -5.29
N ALA A 32 9.14 9.99 -5.81
CA ALA A 32 9.95 11.09 -5.29
C ALA A 32 9.27 12.47 -5.44
N ALA A 33 8.38 12.62 -6.42
CA ALA A 33 7.58 13.82 -6.63
C ALA A 33 6.49 14.02 -5.55
N ASP A 34 6.14 12.97 -4.81
CA ASP A 34 5.15 13.01 -3.73
C ASP A 34 5.83 12.79 -2.37
N GLN A 35 5.79 13.81 -1.52
CA GLN A 35 6.45 13.78 -0.21
C GLN A 35 5.84 12.73 0.74
N ALA A 36 4.53 12.49 0.67
CA ALA A 36 3.85 11.52 1.51
C ALA A 36 4.21 10.09 1.10
N LEU A 37 4.18 9.79 -0.21
CA LEU A 37 4.60 8.50 -0.75
C LEU A 37 6.08 8.24 -0.50
N THR A 38 6.94 9.24 -0.70
CA THR A 38 8.37 9.16 -0.38
C THR A 38 8.58 8.77 1.09
N ALA A 39 7.93 9.46 2.02
CA ALA A 39 8.05 9.16 3.44
C ALA A 39 7.54 7.75 3.79
N LYS A 40 6.43 7.29 3.20
CA LYS A 40 5.89 5.94 3.41
C LYS A 40 6.84 4.86 2.89
N VAL A 41 7.39 5.01 1.68
CA VAL A 41 8.35 4.07 1.08
C VAL A 41 9.65 4.03 1.89
N LEU A 42 10.19 5.17 2.32
CA LEU A 42 11.40 5.19 3.15
C LEU A 42 11.16 4.57 4.53
N ARG A 43 10.00 4.80 5.16
CA ARG A 43 9.65 4.12 6.43
C ARG A 43 9.54 2.62 6.25
N LEU A 44 8.91 2.16 5.17
CA LEU A 44 8.84 0.73 4.86
C LEU A 44 10.24 0.13 4.69
N SER A 45 11.09 0.80 3.90
CA SER A 45 12.46 0.37 3.63
C SER A 45 13.29 0.21 4.91
N ASN A 46 13.04 1.05 5.90
CA ASN A 46 13.73 1.04 7.19
C ASN A 46 12.98 0.25 8.28
N SER A 47 11.93 -0.49 7.93
CA SER A 47 11.19 -1.30 8.90
C SER A 47 11.99 -2.52 9.32
N ALA A 48 11.70 -3.03 10.53
CA ALA A 48 12.31 -4.25 11.06
C ALA A 48 12.11 -5.47 10.14
N TYR A 49 11.06 -5.46 9.30
CA TYR A 49 10.81 -6.51 8.31
C TYR A 49 11.93 -6.64 7.28
N TYR A 50 12.47 -5.51 6.79
CA TYR A 50 13.56 -5.52 5.82
C TYR A 50 14.94 -5.49 6.48
N GLY A 51 15.06 -4.89 7.67
CA GLY A 51 16.21 -5.08 8.55
C GLY A 51 17.57 -4.69 7.95
N PHE A 52 17.61 -3.73 7.02
CA PHE A 52 18.87 -3.32 6.39
C PHE A 52 19.86 -2.73 7.42
N PRO A 53 21.17 -3.04 7.31
CA PRO A 53 22.18 -2.56 8.25
C PRO A 53 22.45 -1.06 8.14
N ARG A 54 22.09 -0.45 7.00
CA ARG A 54 22.19 1.00 6.77
C ARG A 54 20.81 1.61 6.60
N ARG A 55 20.66 2.87 7.05
CA ARG A 55 19.43 3.64 6.83
C ARG A 55 19.27 4.00 5.36
N ILE A 56 18.08 3.73 4.82
CA ILE A 56 17.71 4.05 3.44
C ILE A 56 17.13 5.46 3.42
N THR A 57 17.68 6.33 2.56
CA THR A 57 17.34 7.77 2.52
C THR A 57 16.78 8.24 1.18
N THR A 58 16.87 7.43 0.12
CA THR A 58 16.36 7.78 -1.21
C THR A 58 15.40 6.70 -1.73
N VAL A 59 14.41 7.11 -2.53
CA VAL A 59 13.49 6.17 -3.19
C VAL A 59 14.25 5.28 -4.17
N ARG A 60 15.29 5.81 -4.83
CA ARG A 60 16.13 5.02 -5.73
C ARG A 60 16.81 3.87 -4.99
N ASP A 61 17.42 4.15 -3.84
CA ASP A 61 18.03 3.10 -2.99
C ASP A 61 16.99 2.09 -2.52
N ALA A 62 15.79 2.56 -2.15
CA ALA A 62 14.68 1.69 -1.79
C ALA A 62 14.30 0.75 -2.94
N VAL A 63 14.19 1.24 -4.17
CA VAL A 63 13.89 0.42 -5.36
C VAL A 63 14.99 -0.60 -5.64
N VAL A 64 16.26 -0.21 -5.49
CA VAL A 64 17.40 -1.11 -5.70
C VAL A 64 17.45 -2.23 -4.66
N LEU A 65 17.21 -1.91 -3.38
CA LEU A 65 17.38 -2.85 -2.27
C LEU A 65 16.15 -3.70 -2.00
N LEU A 66 14.95 -3.11 -2.05
CA LEU A 66 13.68 -3.83 -1.88
C LEU A 66 13.26 -4.56 -3.16
N GLY A 67 13.74 -4.07 -4.30
CA GLY A 67 13.27 -4.48 -5.62
C GLY A 67 12.05 -3.69 -6.06
N PHE A 68 11.92 -3.56 -7.39
CA PHE A 68 10.83 -2.86 -8.07
C PHE A 68 9.44 -3.26 -7.57
N ARG A 69 9.23 -4.58 -7.43
CA ARG A 69 7.95 -5.16 -7.07
C ARG A 69 7.46 -4.71 -5.69
N ALA A 70 8.33 -4.77 -4.68
CA ALA A 70 8.01 -4.35 -3.32
C ALA A 70 7.69 -2.85 -3.23
N VAL A 71 8.44 -2.02 -3.96
CA VAL A 71 8.17 -0.56 -3.99
C VAL A 71 6.87 -0.26 -4.70
N ARG A 72 6.61 -0.88 -5.87
CA ARG A 72 5.34 -0.76 -6.60
C ARG A 72 4.15 -1.13 -5.71
N SER A 73 4.26 -2.26 -5.03
CA SER A 73 3.31 -2.77 -4.05
C SER A 73 3.02 -1.78 -2.91
N ALA A 74 4.06 -1.17 -2.35
CA ALA A 74 3.94 -0.16 -1.30
C ALA A 74 3.25 1.12 -1.79
N THR A 75 3.63 1.60 -2.97
CA THR A 75 3.02 2.76 -3.59
C THR A 75 1.55 2.53 -3.88
N PHE A 76 1.19 1.35 -4.41
CA PHE A 76 -0.20 0.97 -4.64
C PHE A 76 -1.03 1.04 -3.36
N ALA A 77 -0.55 0.40 -2.29
CA ALA A 77 -1.23 0.40 -1.00
C ALA A 77 -1.39 1.81 -0.42
N SER A 78 -0.38 2.67 -0.56
CA SER A 78 -0.49 4.06 -0.15
C SER A 78 -1.58 4.79 -0.93
N CYS A 79 -1.63 4.63 -2.25
CA CYS A 79 -2.60 5.31 -3.08
C CYS A 79 -4.04 4.87 -2.79
N VAL A 80 -4.28 3.57 -2.64
CA VAL A 80 -5.59 3.00 -2.30
C VAL A 80 -6.11 3.57 -0.97
N ILE A 81 -5.22 3.76 -0.01
CA ILE A 81 -5.61 4.22 1.32
C ILE A 81 -5.79 5.72 1.32
N ASP A 82 -4.96 6.46 0.58
CA ASP A 82 -5.10 7.89 0.43
C ASP A 82 -6.36 8.26 -0.41
N THR A 83 -6.89 7.36 -1.24
CA THR A 83 -8.20 7.58 -1.91
C THR A 83 -9.40 7.56 -1.00
N VAL A 84 -9.27 7.02 0.22
CA VAL A 84 -10.35 7.03 1.21
C VAL A 84 -9.94 7.98 2.33
N PRO A 85 -10.49 9.21 2.37
CA PRO A 85 -10.23 10.15 3.45
C PRO A 85 -10.43 9.45 4.80
N GLY A 86 -9.45 9.58 5.69
CA GLY A 86 -9.51 8.96 7.01
C GLY A 86 -10.80 9.34 7.75
N GLY A 87 -11.48 8.34 8.32
CA GLY A 87 -12.59 8.57 9.21
C GLY A 87 -12.11 8.85 10.63
N LYS A 88 -13.02 8.74 11.62
CA LYS A 88 -12.70 9.06 13.02
C LYS A 88 -12.28 7.83 13.83
N VAL A 89 -12.44 6.63 13.29
CA VAL A 89 -12.37 5.37 14.06
C VAL A 89 -11.13 4.54 13.72
N LEU A 90 -10.61 4.65 12.50
CA LEU A 90 -9.40 3.95 12.07
C LEU A 90 -8.22 4.92 11.99
N ASP A 91 -7.08 4.52 12.55
CA ASP A 91 -5.83 5.22 12.31
C ASP A 91 -5.36 4.94 10.86
N PRO A 92 -5.17 5.97 10.01
CA PRO A 92 -4.79 5.77 8.62
C PRO A 92 -3.44 5.05 8.43
N MET A 93 -2.48 5.27 9.34
CA MET A 93 -1.17 4.64 9.27
C MET A 93 -1.25 3.16 9.66
N GLU A 94 -2.04 2.83 10.69
CA GLU A 94 -2.29 1.46 11.09
C GLU A 94 -3.05 0.70 10.01
N ALA A 95 -4.07 1.30 9.39
CA ALA A 95 -4.79 0.70 8.28
C ALA A 95 -3.87 0.46 7.08
N TRP A 96 -2.94 1.39 6.80
CA TRP A 96 -1.91 1.21 5.78
C TRP A 96 -0.94 0.08 6.11
N ARG A 97 -0.41 0.06 7.32
CA ARG A 97 0.49 -1.01 7.77
C ARG A 97 -0.21 -2.37 7.72
N TYR A 98 -1.44 -2.45 8.18
CA TYR A 98 -2.23 -3.69 8.18
C TYR A 98 -2.46 -4.21 6.76
N SER A 99 -2.91 -3.34 5.85
CA SER A 99 -3.14 -3.72 4.45
C SER A 99 -1.84 -4.19 3.81
N MET A 100 -0.73 -3.46 4.01
CA MET A 100 0.60 -3.86 3.55
C MET A 100 1.03 -5.24 4.05
N VAL A 101 0.87 -5.51 5.35
CA VAL A 101 1.24 -6.81 5.94
C VAL A 101 0.40 -7.93 5.33
N VAL A 102 -0.92 -7.74 5.20
CA VAL A 102 -1.80 -8.75 4.59
C VAL A 102 -1.45 -8.97 3.11
N GLY A 103 -1.16 -7.91 2.36
CA GLY A 103 -0.67 -8.02 0.98
C GLY A 103 0.61 -8.84 0.87
N LEU A 104 1.61 -8.55 1.71
CA LEU A 104 2.88 -9.30 1.75
C LEU A 104 2.67 -10.78 2.13
N LEU A 105 1.82 -11.06 3.13
CA LEU A 105 1.51 -12.43 3.52
C LEU A 105 0.77 -13.18 2.40
N ALA A 106 -0.20 -12.55 1.75
CA ALA A 106 -0.91 -13.12 0.61
C ALA A 106 0.05 -13.44 -0.56
N GLU A 107 1.01 -12.56 -0.82
CA GLU A 107 2.08 -12.78 -1.79
C GLU A 107 2.95 -14.00 -1.44
N VAL A 108 3.39 -14.11 -0.18
CA VAL A 108 4.18 -15.26 0.30
C VAL A 108 3.40 -16.57 0.15
N LEU A 109 2.12 -16.58 0.54
CA LEU A 109 1.25 -17.75 0.42
C LEU A 109 0.99 -18.12 -1.04
N ALA A 110 0.79 -17.13 -1.91
CA ALA A 110 0.62 -17.35 -3.34
C ALA A 110 1.89 -17.96 -3.96
N ARG A 111 3.08 -17.47 -3.57
CA ARG A 111 4.35 -18.05 -4.02
C ARG A 111 4.50 -19.51 -3.59
N ALA A 112 4.22 -19.82 -2.32
CA ALA A 112 4.26 -21.19 -1.80
C ALA A 112 3.26 -22.12 -2.53
N SER A 113 2.11 -21.56 -2.93
CA SER A 113 1.02 -22.29 -3.60
C SER A 113 1.10 -22.27 -5.13
N LYS A 114 2.18 -21.74 -5.73
CA LYS A 114 2.35 -21.56 -7.19
C LYS A 114 1.19 -20.79 -7.85
N ARG A 115 0.69 -19.75 -7.19
CA ARG A 115 -0.38 -18.84 -7.67
C ARG A 115 0.19 -17.48 -8.08
N HIS A 116 -0.64 -16.66 -8.73
CA HIS A 116 -0.26 -15.33 -9.17
C HIS A 116 -0.04 -14.39 -7.98
N GLN A 117 1.21 -14.04 -7.76
CA GLN A 117 1.64 -13.35 -6.54
C GLN A 117 1.18 -11.88 -6.51
N ASP A 118 1.10 -11.23 -7.66
CA ASP A 118 0.67 -9.82 -7.79
C ASP A 118 -0.84 -9.64 -7.57
N GLU A 119 -1.64 -10.58 -8.05
CA GLU A 119 -3.09 -10.60 -7.77
C GLU A 119 -3.34 -10.84 -6.28
N ALA A 120 -2.62 -11.79 -5.67
CA ALA A 120 -2.77 -12.08 -4.25
C ALA A 120 -2.35 -10.89 -3.37
N PHE A 121 -1.24 -10.22 -3.71
CA PHE A 121 -0.84 -8.97 -3.06
C PHE A 121 -1.93 -7.91 -3.16
N THR A 122 -2.43 -7.67 -4.38
CA THR A 122 -3.47 -6.68 -4.66
C THR A 122 -4.76 -6.97 -3.87
N ALA A 123 -5.20 -8.22 -3.85
CA ALA A 123 -6.33 -8.67 -3.06
C ALA A 123 -6.09 -8.43 -1.55
N GLY A 124 -4.89 -8.72 -1.05
CA GLY A 124 -4.51 -8.47 0.34
C GLY A 124 -4.49 -6.98 0.71
N ILE A 125 -4.08 -6.09 -0.19
CA ILE A 125 -4.19 -4.63 0.03
C ILE A 125 -5.66 -4.19 0.04
N LEU A 126 -6.44 -4.63 -0.93
CA LEU A 126 -7.81 -4.14 -1.15
C LEU A 126 -8.84 -4.73 -0.18
N HIS A 127 -8.55 -5.86 0.49
CA HIS A 127 -9.55 -6.55 1.32
C HIS A 127 -10.16 -5.67 2.42
N ASN A 128 -9.44 -4.65 2.89
CA ASN A 128 -9.86 -3.78 3.99
C ASN A 128 -10.46 -2.44 3.51
N ILE A 129 -10.56 -2.20 2.19
CA ILE A 129 -11.06 -0.92 1.65
C ILE A 129 -12.49 -0.61 2.09
N GLY A 130 -13.33 -1.64 2.26
CA GLY A 130 -14.70 -1.49 2.75
C GLY A 130 -14.76 -0.93 4.19
N ARG A 131 -13.78 -1.28 5.05
CA ARG A 131 -13.72 -0.73 6.42
C ARG A 131 -13.31 0.74 6.43
N LEU A 132 -12.39 1.14 5.54
CA LEU A 132 -12.04 2.55 5.34
C LEU A 132 -13.26 3.34 4.84
N ALA A 133 -13.99 2.82 3.86
CA ALA A 133 -15.20 3.46 3.34
C ALA A 133 -16.30 3.58 4.40
N LEU A 134 -16.45 2.56 5.26
CA LEU A 134 -17.37 2.59 6.40
C LEU A 134 -16.96 3.62 7.46
N ASP A 135 -15.66 3.76 7.74
CA ASP A 135 -15.17 4.77 8.69
C ASP A 135 -15.49 6.18 8.21
N GLN A 136 -15.34 6.42 6.91
CA GLN A 136 -15.67 7.71 6.30
C GLN A 136 -17.17 8.02 6.34
N HIS A 137 -18.01 7.07 5.92
CA HIS A 137 -19.44 7.34 5.68
C HIS A 137 -20.34 6.99 6.87
N ARG A 138 -19.94 6.03 7.71
CA ARG A 138 -20.71 5.50 8.84
C ARG A 138 -19.82 5.19 10.05
N PRO A 139 -19.03 6.16 10.56
CA PRO A 139 -18.08 5.94 11.65
C PRO A 139 -18.75 5.36 12.90
N THR A 140 -19.96 5.80 13.25
CA THR A 140 -20.68 5.28 14.43
C THR A 140 -20.99 3.79 14.33
N LYS A 141 -21.39 3.31 13.14
CA LYS A 141 -21.66 1.88 12.92
C LYS A 141 -20.37 1.06 12.92
N LEU A 142 -19.30 1.61 12.37
CA LEU A 142 -17.98 0.95 12.42
C LEU A 142 -17.46 0.84 13.85
N ALA A 143 -17.61 1.90 14.66
CA ALA A 143 -17.23 1.90 16.07
C ALA A 143 -18.04 0.88 16.88
N GLU A 144 -19.34 0.77 16.61
CA GLU A 144 -20.18 -0.25 17.23
C GLU A 144 -19.75 -1.67 16.84
N ALA A 145 -19.52 -1.93 15.55
CA ALA A 145 -19.03 -3.22 15.08
C ALA A 145 -17.66 -3.59 15.67
N LYS A 146 -16.75 -2.61 15.83
CA LYS A 146 -15.45 -2.81 16.49
C LYS A 146 -15.60 -3.25 17.95
N ARG A 147 -16.49 -2.61 18.72
CA ARG A 147 -16.73 -2.96 20.14
C ARG A 147 -17.29 -4.37 20.35
N ILE A 148 -18.01 -4.91 19.37
CA ILE A 148 -18.59 -6.27 19.46
C ILE A 148 -17.54 -7.34 19.10
N ALA A 149 -16.52 -6.98 18.33
CA ALA A 149 -15.47 -7.88 17.87
C ALA A 149 -14.27 -7.98 18.83
N GLU A 150 -14.21 -7.12 19.84
CA GLU A 150 -13.27 -7.16 20.98
C GLU A 150 -13.84 -8.00 22.13
#